data_AF-A0A182G0G1-F1
#
_entry.id   AF-A0A182G0G1-F1
#
_cell.length_a   1.000
_cell.length_b   1.000
_cell.length_c   1.000
_cell.angle_alpha   90.00
_cell.angle_beta   90.00
_cell.angle_gamma   90.00
#
_symmetry.space_group_name_H-M   'P 1'
#
loop_
_entity.id
_entity.type
_entity.pdbx_description
1 polymer ?
#
loop_
_entity_poly.entity_id
_entity_poly.type
_entity_poly.pdbx_seq_one_letter_code
_entity_poly.pdbx_strand_id
1 'polypeptide(L)' 'MAWFTEPGRSSPAGKILVKEAPEMLAIAHWTGQIPRRPPLPDGVSVSQLIALGSRRKRSKVYWMIAKSEEEVR' A
#
# COMPACT_ATOMS: atom_id res chain seq x y z
N MET A 1 -0.36 -1.12 -9.14
CA MET A 1 -1.28 -1.66 -8.12
C MET A 1 -2.65 -1.07 -8.29
N ALA A 2 -3.69 -1.89 -8.14
CA ALA A 2 -5.08 -1.47 -8.10
C ALA A 2 -5.72 -2.11 -6.87
N TRP A 3 -6.66 -1.42 -6.24
CA TRP A 3 -7.38 -1.94 -5.08
C TRP A 3 -8.88 -1.87 -5.29
N PHE A 4 -9.59 -2.81 -4.67
CA PHE A 4 -11.03 -2.98 -4.75
C PHE A 4 -11.56 -2.98 -3.31
N THR A 5 -12.59 -2.17 -3.06
CA THR A 5 -13.21 -2.08 -1.73
C THR A 5 -14.32 -3.11 -1.54
N GLU A 6 -14.81 -3.71 -2.63
CA GLU A 6 -15.94 -4.61 -2.65
C GLU A 6 -15.58 -5.90 -3.42
N PRO A 7 -15.92 -7.09 -2.90
CA PRO A 7 -15.82 -8.34 -3.65
C PRO A 7 -16.66 -8.30 -4.92
N GLY A 8 -16.16 -8.86 -6.02
CA GLY A 8 -16.90 -8.99 -7.28
C GLY A 8 -16.97 -7.74 -8.16
N ARG A 9 -16.44 -6.59 -7.72
CA ARG A 9 -16.35 -5.40 -8.57
C ARG A 9 -15.33 -5.60 -9.69
N SER A 10 -15.76 -5.39 -10.93
CA SER A 10 -14.87 -5.43 -12.10
C SER A 10 -14.00 -4.17 -12.24
N SER A 11 -14.42 -3.05 -11.65
CA SER A 11 -13.67 -1.79 -11.67
C SER A 11 -12.99 -1.52 -10.32
N PRO A 12 -11.69 -1.12 -10.31
CA PRO A 12 -10.98 -0.84 -9.07
C PRO A 12 -11.47 0.48 -8.45
N ALA A 13 -11.45 0.55 -7.12
CA ALA A 13 -11.69 1.78 -6.36
C ALA A 13 -10.58 2.81 -6.59
N GLY A 14 -9.37 2.35 -6.93
CA GLY A 14 -8.29 3.20 -7.39
C GLY A 14 -7.10 2.41 -7.94
N LYS A 15 -6.20 3.11 -8.62
CA LYS A 15 -4.97 2.53 -9.17
C LYS A 15 -3.78 3.50 -9.11
N ILE A 16 -2.59 2.93 -8.91
CA ILE A 16 -1.31 3.61 -8.98
C ILE A 16 -0.38 2.80 -9.88
N LEU A 17 0.24 3.46 -10.85
CA LEU A 17 1.24 2.84 -11.73
C LEU A 17 2.61 2.85 -11.05
N VAL A 18 3.04 1.69 -10.54
CA VAL A 18 4.33 1.56 -9.83
C VAL A 18 5.51 1.85 -10.75
N LYS A 19 5.39 1.54 -12.06
CA LYS A 19 6.44 1.83 -13.06
C LYS A 19 6.86 3.30 -13.15
N GLU A 20 6.05 4.23 -12.65
CA GLU A 20 6.38 5.66 -12.67
C GLU A 20 7.38 6.05 -11.56
N ALA A 21 7.50 5.26 -10.50
CA ALA A 21 8.39 5.50 -9.37
C ALA A 21 8.59 4.23 -8.50
N PRO A 22 9.21 3.17 -9.04
CA PRO A 22 9.41 1.92 -8.32
C PRO A 22 10.22 2.09 -7.04
N GLU A 23 11.11 3.08 -6.99
CA GLU A 23 11.93 3.41 -5.82
C GLU A 23 11.12 3.95 -4.62
N MET A 24 9.85 4.29 -4.82
CA MET A 24 8.98 4.80 -3.76
C MET A 24 7.99 3.75 -3.24
N LEU A 25 8.33 2.46 -3.38
CA LEU A 25 7.61 1.34 -2.78
C LEU A 25 8.35 0.90 -1.52
N ALA A 26 7.62 0.78 -0.41
CA ALA A 26 8.09 0.09 0.79
C ALA A 26 7.07 -0.96 1.22
N ILE A 27 7.58 -2.09 1.68
CA ILE A 27 6.78 -3.24 2.13
C ILE A 27 7.23 -3.68 3.52
N ALA A 28 6.31 -4.25 4.29
CA ALA A 28 6.62 -4.85 5.59
C ALA A 28 7.39 -3.89 6.51
N HIS A 29 8.48 -4.37 7.11
CA HIS A 29 9.29 -3.60 8.05
C HIS A 29 9.89 -2.31 7.46
N TRP A 30 10.10 -2.23 6.13
CA TRP A 30 10.60 -1.03 5.46
C TRP A 30 9.63 0.15 5.57
N THR A 31 8.34 -0.12 5.75
CA THR A 31 7.31 0.93 5.93
C THR A 31 7.48 1.72 7.23
N GLY A 32 8.22 1.18 8.22
CA GLY A 32 8.46 1.85 9.50
C GLY A 32 9.28 3.14 9.39
N GLN A 33 10.04 3.32 8.30
CA GLN A 33 10.82 4.54 8.08
C GLN A 33 10.00 5.68 7.46
N ILE A 34 8.77 5.42 7.02
CA ILE A 34 7.93 6.42 6.36
C ILE A 34 7.16 7.22 7.42
N PRO A 35 7.27 8.56 7.44
CA PRO A 35 6.62 9.38 8.44
C PRO A 35 5.09 9.34 8.29
N ARG A 36 4.38 9.60 9.39
CA ARG A 36 2.90 9.65 9.44
C ARG A 36 2.24 8.34 9.02
N ARG A 37 2.84 7.21 9.39
CA ARG A 37 2.25 5.88 9.23
C ARG A 37 0.93 5.80 10.00
N PRO A 38 -0.17 5.35 9.37
CA PRO A 38 -1.44 5.15 10.07
C PRO A 38 -1.33 4.00 11.09
N PRO A 39 -2.16 3.99 12.15
CA PRO A 39 -2.30 2.82 13.00
C PRO A 39 -2.82 1.64 12.17
N LEU A 40 -2.38 0.43 12.53
CA LEU A 40 -2.87 -0.79 11.89
C LEU A 40 -4.24 -1.19 12.48
N PRO A 41 -5.16 -1.70 11.64
CA PRO A 41 -6.36 -2.36 12.14
C PRO A 41 -6.04 -3.59 12.99
N ASP A 42 -6.99 -4.01 13.83
CA ASP A 42 -6.86 -5.21 14.64
C ASP A 42 -6.62 -6.46 13.78
N GLY A 43 -5.73 -7.34 14.24
CA GLY A 43 -5.38 -8.58 13.55
C GLY A 43 -4.51 -8.40 12.31
N VAL A 44 -4.13 -7.17 11.94
CA VAL A 44 -3.20 -6.90 10.82
C VAL A 44 -1.78 -6.74 11.33
N SER A 45 -0.85 -7.46 10.71
CA SER A 45 0.59 -7.34 10.98
C SER A 45 1.27 -6.32 10.07
N VAL A 46 2.39 -5.75 10.54
CA VAL A 46 3.24 -4.86 9.74
C VAL A 46 3.73 -5.54 8.45
N SER A 47 3.91 -6.87 8.47
CA SER A 47 4.27 -7.69 7.30
C SER A 47 3.32 -7.52 6.10
N GLN A 48 2.05 -7.21 6.37
CA GLN A 48 1.00 -7.02 5.35
C GLN A 48 0.94 -5.58 4.81
N LEU A 49 1.69 -4.65 5.41
CA LEU A 49 1.61 -3.23 5.08
C LEU A 49 2.45 -2.91 3.83
N ILE A 50 1.83 -2.16 2.91
CA ILE A 50 2.45 -1.66 1.70
C ILE A 50 2.27 -0.13 1.67
N ALA A 51 3.36 0.59 1.41
CA ALA A 51 3.37 2.03 1.24
C ALA A 51 3.86 2.40 -0.16
N LEU A 52 3.08 3.24 -0.84
CA LEU A 52 3.41 3.79 -2.16
C LEU A 52 3.50 5.30 -2.10
N GLY A 53 4.67 5.86 -2.39
CA GLY A 53 4.85 7.29 -2.61
C GLY A 53 4.28 7.76 -3.96
N SER A 54 4.12 9.07 -4.13
CA SER A 54 3.74 9.69 -5.41
C SER A 54 4.69 10.82 -5.83
N ARG A 55 5.25 10.71 -7.05
CA ARG A 55 6.05 11.78 -7.69
C ARG A 55 5.17 12.96 -8.09
N ARG A 56 3.95 12.67 -8.58
CA ARG A 56 2.97 13.69 -9.01
C ARG A 56 2.37 14.46 -7.84
N LYS A 57 2.10 13.78 -6.71
CA LYS A 57 1.57 14.41 -5.49
C LYS A 57 2.64 14.36 -4.41
N ARG A 58 3.50 15.39 -4.39
CA ARG A 58 4.58 15.51 -3.40
C ARG A 58 4.01 15.30 -1.99
N SER A 59 4.67 14.47 -1.19
CA SER A 59 4.28 14.11 0.18
C SER A 59 3.01 13.25 0.32
N LYS A 60 2.41 12.76 -0.76
CA LYS A 60 1.33 11.76 -0.68
C LYS A 60 1.91 10.35 -0.60
N VAL A 61 1.54 9.64 0.46
CA VAL A 61 1.74 8.20 0.60
C VAL A 61 0.38 7.53 0.58
N TYR A 62 0.27 6.45 -0.19
CA TYR A 62 -0.88 5.55 -0.19
C TYR A 62 -0.52 4.33 0.63
N TRP A 63 -1.29 4.09 1.68
CA TRP A 63 -1.13 2.96 2.57
C TRP A 63 -2.15 1.89 2.17
N MET A 64 -1.68 0.66 2.01
CA MET A 64 -2.50 -0.48 1.64
C MET A 64 -2.14 -1.65 2.54
N ILE A 65 -3.12 -2.49 2.83
CA ILE A 65 -2.94 -3.71 3.60
C ILE A 65 -3.30 -4.87 2.67
N ALA A 66 -2.37 -5.81 2.53
CA ALA A 66 -2.62 -7.07 1.85
C ALA A 66 -3.51 -7.96 2.70
N LYS A 67 -4.36 -8.78 2.06
CA LYS A 67 -5.33 -9.61 2.80
C LYS A 67 -4.65 -10.66 3.66
N SER A 68 -3.50 -11.15 3.24
CA SER A 68 -2.65 -12.07 4.00
C SER A 68 -1.18 -11.73 3.81
N GLU A 69 -0.31 -12.32 4.62
CA GLU A 69 1.14 -12.14 4.48
C GLU A 69 1.67 -12.76 3.19
N GLU A 70 1.03 -13.83 2.70
CA GLU A 70 1.39 -14.51 1.44
C GLU A 70 1.20 -13.63 0.22
N GLU A 71 0.29 -12.66 0.24
CA GLU A 71 0.12 -11.70 -0.86
C GLU A 71 1.29 -10.70 -0.98
N VAL A 72 2.16 -10.60 0.04
CA VAL A 72 3.31 -9.68 0.09
C VAL A 72 4.65 -10.42 -0.09
N ARG A 73 4.66 -11.76 0.03
CA ARG A 73 5.85 -12.60 -0.23
C ARG A 73 6.09 -12.75 -1.73
#